data_AF-A0A534KEQ7-F1
#
_entry.id   AF-A0A534KEQ7-F1
#
_cell.length_a   1.000
_cell.length_b   1.000
_cell.length_c   1.000
_cell.angle_alpha   90.00
_cell.angle_beta   90.00
_cell.angle_gamma   90.00
#
_symmetry.space_group_name_H-M   'P 1'
#
loop_
_entity.id
_entity.type
_entity.pdbx_description
1 polymer ?
#
loop_
_entity_poly.entity_id
_entity_poly.type
_entity_poly.pdbx_seq_one_letter_code
_entity_poly.pdbx_strand_id
1 'polypeptide(L)'
;MNEGLANGERPLRWLGDSAARLTAASALLLATNLLWIIAVVLNVIGPLGPLSAGLLAWLAFVLDIPGVLLLAAAYTGLTAEKGLGWNRRRLAITLGFVLWAGLSVYWRFVLPLAIGTDLQDLFLGLLGADPGALALAKGSWASMSELFAWWIAAGAVFFATHVLIAVDYRRASEGEWTAGLPAYVWVLGAGVSLLSTILIVTALLPVLGGGLLGSTFTSGVVGKLLV
;
A
#
# COMPACT_ATOMS: atom_id res chain seq x y z
N MET A 1 33.10 -45.25 -29.90
CA MET A 1 31.71 -45.51 -30.33
C MET A 1 30.86 -45.43 -29.08
N ASN A 2 30.35 -44.26 -28.73
CA ASN A 2 29.18 -43.53 -29.25
C ASN A 2 27.95 -43.83 -28.38
N GLU A 3 27.60 -42.85 -27.55
CA GLU A 3 26.29 -42.47 -26.98
C GLU A 3 26.60 -41.58 -25.75
N GLY A 4 26.88 -40.28 -25.84
CA GLY A 4 26.47 -39.33 -26.85
C GLY A 4 24.97 -39.07 -26.75
N LEU A 5 24.60 -37.99 -26.06
CA LEU A 5 23.26 -37.36 -26.05
C LEU A 5 22.25 -37.84 -24.97
N ALA A 6 22.59 -37.62 -23.70
CA ALA A 6 21.60 -37.27 -22.69
C ALA A 6 21.94 -35.96 -21.96
N ASN A 7 22.65 -35.05 -22.64
CA ASN A 7 22.59 -33.62 -22.33
C ASN A 7 21.26 -33.09 -22.88
N GLY A 8 20.17 -33.51 -22.25
CA GLY A 8 18.94 -32.74 -22.31
C GLY A 8 19.21 -31.44 -21.58
N GLU A 9 19.74 -30.45 -22.30
CA GLU A 9 19.62 -29.05 -21.93
C GLU A 9 18.13 -28.81 -21.64
N ARG A 10 17.77 -28.91 -20.36
CA ARG A 10 16.47 -28.43 -19.92
C ARG A 10 16.49 -26.94 -20.26
N PRO A 11 15.52 -26.44 -21.04
CA PRO A 11 15.45 -25.02 -21.31
C PRO A 11 15.37 -24.30 -19.96
N LEU A 12 16.16 -23.22 -19.82
CA LEU A 12 16.17 -22.25 -18.72
C LEU A 12 14.76 -21.65 -18.52
N ARG A 13 13.83 -22.43 -17.96
CA ARG A 13 12.48 -22.02 -17.55
C ARG A 13 12.43 -21.94 -16.03
N TRP A 14 13.19 -21.05 -15.40
CA TRP A 14 13.19 -20.94 -13.93
C TRP A 14 13.03 -19.53 -13.38
N LEU A 15 12.47 -18.60 -14.18
CA LEU A 15 12.09 -17.25 -13.74
C LEU A 15 10.75 -16.76 -14.36
N GLY A 16 10.09 -17.57 -15.20
CA GLY A 16 9.07 -17.10 -16.15
C GLY A 16 7.79 -16.51 -15.53
N ASP A 17 7.28 -17.12 -14.46
CA ASP A 17 5.97 -16.73 -13.91
C ASP A 17 6.12 -15.74 -12.75
N SER A 18 7.10 -15.92 -11.87
CA SER A 18 7.27 -15.04 -10.71
C SER A 18 7.91 -13.70 -11.07
N ALA A 19 8.85 -13.66 -12.03
CA ALA A 19 9.39 -12.40 -12.53
C ALA A 19 8.35 -11.62 -13.35
N ALA A 20 7.49 -12.31 -14.10
CA ALA A 20 6.35 -11.68 -14.78
C ALA A 20 5.36 -11.08 -13.77
N ARG A 21 5.04 -11.80 -12.69
CA ARG A 21 4.20 -11.27 -11.59
C ARG A 21 4.86 -10.09 -10.87
N LEU A 22 6.17 -10.13 -10.63
CA LEU A 22 6.89 -9.01 -10.01
C LEU A 22 6.87 -7.79 -10.92
N THR A 23 7.07 -7.98 -12.22
CA THR A 23 6.98 -6.91 -13.23
C THR A 23 5.58 -6.32 -13.26
N ALA A 24 4.54 -7.17 -13.29
CA ALA A 24 3.16 -6.74 -13.26
C ALA A 24 2.81 -5.99 -11.97
N ALA A 25 3.23 -6.50 -10.80
CA ALA A 25 3.04 -5.84 -9.52
C ALA A 25 3.73 -4.47 -9.49
N SER A 26 4.99 -4.40 -9.93
CA SER A 26 5.74 -3.14 -9.97
C SER A 26 5.11 -2.14 -10.92
N ALA A 27 4.69 -2.56 -12.12
CA ALA A 27 4.02 -1.70 -13.09
C ALA A 27 2.68 -1.19 -12.56
N LEU A 28 1.89 -2.06 -11.91
CA LEU A 28 0.61 -1.70 -11.34
C LEU A 28 0.76 -0.72 -10.17
N LEU A 29 1.68 -0.99 -9.24
CA LEU A 29 1.96 -0.10 -8.09
C LEU A 29 2.57 1.23 -8.53
N LEU A 30 3.42 1.23 -9.56
CA LEU A 30 3.91 2.46 -10.17
C LEU A 30 2.77 3.26 -10.81
N ALA A 31 1.88 2.59 -11.55
CA ALA A 31 0.72 3.22 -12.14
C ALA A 31 -0.19 3.84 -11.08
N THR A 32 -0.44 3.16 -9.95
CA THR A 32 -1.24 3.74 -8.86
C THR A 32 -0.58 4.97 -8.22
N ASN A 33 0.74 4.97 -8.06
CA ASN A 33 1.45 6.15 -7.57
C ASN A 33 1.38 7.31 -8.57
N LEU A 34 1.48 7.04 -9.87
CA LEU A 34 1.28 8.06 -10.91
C LEU A 34 -0.15 8.61 -10.90
N LEU A 35 -1.16 7.75 -10.73
CA LEU A 35 -2.55 8.17 -10.58
C LEU A 35 -2.74 9.10 -9.38
N TRP A 36 -2.09 8.83 -8.25
CA TRP A 36 -2.10 9.72 -7.09
C TRP A 36 -1.53 11.10 -7.40
N ILE A 37 -0.36 11.15 -8.05
CA ILE A 37 0.28 12.42 -8.43
C ILE A 37 -0.63 13.21 -9.38
N ILE A 38 -1.19 12.56 -10.41
CA ILE A 38 -2.09 13.21 -11.35
C ILE A 38 -3.38 13.68 -10.65
N ALA A 39 -3.92 12.89 -9.73
CA ALA A 39 -5.08 13.28 -8.93
C ALA A 39 -4.81 14.57 -8.15
N VAL A 40 -3.62 14.71 -7.53
CA VAL A 40 -3.22 15.93 -6.84
C VAL A 40 -3.14 17.11 -7.81
N VAL A 41 -2.56 16.94 -9.00
CA VAL A 41 -2.49 17.99 -10.02
C VAL A 41 -3.90 18.43 -10.45
N LEU A 42 -4.79 17.47 -10.76
CA LEU A 42 -6.18 17.75 -11.13
C LEU A 42 -6.97 18.44 -10.02
N ASN A 43 -6.64 18.19 -8.75
CA ASN A 43 -7.26 18.88 -7.64
C ASN A 43 -6.89 20.38 -7.60
N VAL A 44 -5.76 20.76 -8.20
CA VAL A 44 -5.31 22.17 -8.31
C VAL A 44 -5.85 22.84 -9.56
N ILE A 45 -5.78 22.18 -10.72
CA ILE A 45 -6.13 22.81 -12.02
C ILE A 45 -7.59 22.58 -12.44
N GLY A 46 -8.33 21.74 -11.71
CA GLY A 46 -9.68 21.31 -12.07
C GLY A 46 -9.71 20.07 -12.96
N PRO A 47 -10.90 19.48 -13.18
CA PRO A 47 -11.05 18.26 -13.97
C PRO A 47 -10.74 18.49 -15.46
N LEU A 48 -10.18 17.45 -16.11
CA LEU A 48 -9.89 17.44 -17.55
C LEU A 48 -10.85 16.48 -18.26
N GLY A 49 -11.96 17.02 -18.78
CA GLY A 49 -13.03 16.23 -19.38
C GLY A 49 -13.63 15.25 -18.36
N PRO A 50 -13.66 13.93 -18.63
CA PRO A 50 -14.17 12.93 -17.69
C PRO A 50 -13.19 12.60 -16.56
N LEU A 51 -11.93 13.05 -16.62
CA LEU A 51 -10.92 12.76 -15.60
C LEU A 51 -11.00 13.78 -14.47
N SER A 52 -11.42 13.31 -13.28
CA SER A 52 -11.45 14.09 -12.05
C SER A 52 -10.41 13.57 -11.05
N ALA A 53 -9.96 14.44 -10.14
CA ALA A 53 -9.08 14.05 -9.04
C ALA A 53 -9.68 12.90 -8.21
N GLY A 54 -10.99 12.97 -7.92
CA GLY A 54 -11.72 11.93 -7.19
C GLY A 54 -11.69 10.58 -7.90
N LEU A 55 -11.97 10.54 -9.22
CA LEU A 55 -11.94 9.30 -9.99
C LEU A 55 -10.55 8.66 -10.01
N LEU A 56 -9.50 9.46 -10.23
CA LEU A 56 -8.13 8.95 -10.26
C LEU A 56 -7.65 8.47 -8.88
N ALA A 57 -7.99 9.22 -7.82
CA ALA A 57 -7.74 8.81 -6.44
C ALA A 57 -8.45 7.50 -6.10
N TRP A 58 -9.71 7.35 -6.52
CA TRP A 58 -10.47 6.12 -6.31
C TRP A 58 -9.85 4.93 -7.05
N LEU A 59 -9.47 5.10 -8.33
CA LEU A 59 -8.79 4.06 -9.10
C LEU A 59 -7.47 3.64 -8.45
N ALA A 60 -6.66 4.62 -8.01
CA ALA A 60 -5.43 4.36 -7.29
C ALA A 60 -5.70 3.57 -5.99
N PHE A 61 -6.73 3.96 -5.23
CA PHE A 61 -7.16 3.29 -4.01
C PHE A 61 -7.58 1.83 -4.23
N VAL A 62 -8.25 1.53 -5.34
CA VAL A 62 -8.73 0.17 -5.64
C VAL A 62 -7.59 -0.70 -6.17
N LEU A 63 -6.80 -0.19 -7.12
CA LEU A 63 -5.78 -0.94 -7.85
C LEU A 63 -4.52 -1.26 -7.01
N ASP A 64 -4.29 -0.49 -5.95
CA ASP A 64 -3.20 -0.72 -5.00
C ASP A 64 -3.34 -2.10 -4.32
N ILE A 65 -4.58 -2.54 -4.03
CA ILE A 65 -4.85 -3.84 -3.39
C ILE A 65 -4.39 -5.03 -4.24
N PRO A 66 -4.87 -5.22 -5.50
CA PRO A 66 -4.38 -6.30 -6.34
C PRO A 66 -2.88 -6.14 -6.67
N GLY A 67 -2.35 -4.92 -6.73
CA GLY A 67 -0.90 -4.67 -6.87
C GLY A 67 -0.08 -5.30 -5.74
N VAL A 68 -0.47 -5.06 -4.48
CA VAL A 68 0.21 -5.64 -3.31
C VAL A 68 -0.01 -7.15 -3.20
N LEU A 69 -1.19 -7.67 -3.57
CA LEU A 69 -1.43 -9.12 -3.61
C LEU A 69 -0.58 -9.81 -4.68
N LEU A 70 -0.40 -9.20 -5.85
CA LEU A 70 0.53 -9.68 -6.87
C LEU A 70 1.97 -9.65 -6.38
N LEU A 71 2.36 -8.62 -5.62
CA LEU A 71 3.67 -8.56 -4.97
C LEU A 71 3.88 -9.72 -3.98
N ALA A 72 2.86 -10.03 -3.17
CA ALA A 72 2.89 -11.18 -2.27
C ALA A 72 3.06 -12.50 -3.03
N ALA A 73 2.30 -12.67 -4.12
CA ALA A 73 2.37 -13.85 -4.99
C ALA A 73 3.75 -13.96 -5.66
N ALA A 74 4.29 -12.84 -6.17
CA ALA A 74 5.62 -12.79 -6.76
C ALA A 74 6.72 -13.15 -5.74
N TYR A 75 6.63 -12.62 -4.52
CA TYR A 75 7.56 -12.96 -3.44
C TYR A 75 7.52 -14.45 -3.13
N THR A 76 6.33 -15.05 -2.93
CA THR A 76 6.22 -16.49 -2.68
C THR A 76 6.80 -17.35 -3.81
N GLY A 77 6.50 -16.98 -5.05
CA GLY A 77 6.97 -17.70 -6.24
C GLY A 77 8.50 -17.64 -6.37
N LEU A 78 9.09 -16.45 -6.24
CA LEU A 78 10.56 -16.27 -6.25
C LEU A 78 11.25 -17.04 -5.14
N THR A 79 10.60 -17.19 -4.00
CA THR A 79 11.15 -17.95 -2.88
C THR A 79 11.16 -19.45 -3.19
N ALA A 80 10.07 -19.97 -3.77
CA ALA A 80 10.02 -21.36 -4.24
C ALA A 80 11.01 -21.63 -5.38
N GLU A 81 11.09 -20.74 -6.37
CA GLU A 81 12.01 -20.78 -7.53
C GLU A 81 13.49 -20.60 -7.14
N LYS A 82 13.82 -20.21 -5.91
CA LYS A 82 15.22 -20.20 -5.47
C LYS A 82 15.60 -21.45 -4.69
N GLY A 83 14.71 -22.45 -4.61
CA GLY A 83 14.89 -23.61 -3.72
C GLY A 83 14.97 -23.22 -2.25
N LEU A 84 14.59 -21.98 -1.94
CA LEU A 84 14.66 -21.36 -0.64
C LEU A 84 13.44 -21.88 0.13
N GLY A 85 13.61 -22.99 0.86
CA GLY A 85 12.53 -23.67 1.56
C GLY A 85 11.61 -22.75 2.39
N TRP A 86 10.37 -23.19 2.59
CA TRP A 86 9.40 -22.46 3.41
C TRP A 86 9.88 -22.34 4.86
N ASN A 87 10.06 -21.11 5.33
CA ASN A 87 10.36 -20.82 6.73
C ASN A 87 9.30 -19.90 7.31
N ARG A 88 9.22 -19.84 8.65
CA ARG A 88 8.21 -19.02 9.36
C ARG A 88 8.24 -17.54 8.96
N ARG A 89 9.39 -17.01 8.53
CA ARG A 89 9.52 -15.59 8.14
C ARG A 89 8.91 -15.32 6.77
N ARG A 90 9.17 -16.17 5.79
CA ARG A 90 8.58 -16.07 4.45
C ARG A 90 7.06 -16.21 4.52
N LEU A 91 6.57 -17.09 5.40
CA LEU A 91 5.15 -17.15 5.76
C LEU A 91 4.63 -15.81 6.27
N ALA A 92 5.33 -15.24 7.26
CA ALA A 92 4.93 -13.99 7.86
C ALA A 92 4.93 -12.83 6.86
N ILE A 93 5.87 -12.81 5.90
CA ILE A 93 5.91 -11.78 4.84
C ILE A 93 4.69 -11.90 3.93
N THR A 94 4.41 -13.12 3.43
CA THR A 94 3.24 -13.36 2.57
C THR A 94 1.94 -13.04 3.29
N LEU A 95 1.77 -13.56 4.51
CA LEU A 95 0.59 -13.27 5.33
C LEU A 95 0.51 -11.79 5.71
N GLY A 96 1.64 -11.11 5.87
CA GLY A 96 1.70 -9.67 6.12
C GLY A 96 1.06 -8.86 5.01
N PHE A 97 1.37 -9.18 3.74
CA PHE A 97 0.71 -8.54 2.59
C PHE A 97 -0.77 -8.90 2.47
N VAL A 98 -1.14 -10.16 2.73
CA VAL A 98 -2.56 -10.59 2.72
C VAL A 98 -3.35 -9.88 3.82
N LEU A 99 -2.79 -9.79 5.02
CA LEU A 99 -3.38 -9.07 6.15
C LEU A 99 -3.51 -7.59 5.81
N TRP A 100 -2.47 -6.96 5.25
CA TRP A 100 -2.53 -5.57 4.79
C TRP A 100 -3.67 -5.36 3.79
N ALA A 101 -3.86 -6.26 2.83
CA ALA A 101 -4.91 -6.17 1.84
C ALA A 101 -6.29 -6.30 2.50
N GLY A 102 -6.47 -7.26 3.41
CA GLY A 102 -7.71 -7.43 4.17
C GLY A 102 -8.06 -6.21 5.03
N LEU A 103 -7.09 -5.68 5.77
CA LEU A 103 -7.27 -4.45 6.54
C LEU A 103 -7.61 -3.27 5.62
N SER A 104 -6.93 -3.17 4.48
CA SER A 104 -7.17 -2.12 3.49
C SER A 104 -8.58 -2.19 2.92
N VAL A 105 -9.08 -3.38 2.57
CA VAL A 105 -10.47 -3.54 2.13
C VAL A 105 -11.44 -3.12 3.25
N TYR A 106 -11.16 -3.53 4.48
CA TYR A 106 -12.02 -3.25 5.63
C TYR A 106 -12.18 -1.74 5.88
N TRP A 107 -11.07 -1.00 6.02
CA TRP A 107 -11.17 0.43 6.32
C TRP A 107 -11.52 1.28 5.11
N ARG A 108 -11.15 0.88 3.88
CA ARG A 108 -11.46 1.65 2.65
C ARG A 108 -12.91 1.50 2.21
N PHE A 109 -13.54 0.34 2.43
CA PHE A 109 -14.85 0.04 1.85
C PHE A 109 -15.86 -0.44 2.89
N VAL A 110 -15.51 -1.40 3.75
CA VAL A 110 -16.49 -2.00 4.67
C VAL A 110 -16.96 -0.99 5.71
N LEU A 111 -16.04 -0.24 6.33
CA LEU A 111 -16.40 0.78 7.32
C LEU A 111 -17.19 1.95 6.74
N PRO A 112 -16.77 2.60 5.63
CA PRO A 112 -17.59 3.63 5.00
C PRO A 112 -18.99 3.12 4.61
N LEU A 113 -19.07 1.91 4.05
CA LEU A 113 -20.35 1.30 3.69
C LEU A 113 -21.25 1.10 4.93
N ALA A 114 -20.69 0.66 6.06
CA ALA A 114 -21.42 0.52 7.32
C ALA A 114 -21.89 1.87 7.90
N ILE A 115 -21.19 2.97 7.59
CA ILE A 115 -21.61 4.35 7.91
C ILE A 115 -22.72 4.84 6.95
N GLY A 116 -22.92 4.17 5.81
CA GLY A 116 -23.89 4.53 4.79
C GLY A 116 -23.36 5.51 3.74
N THR A 117 -22.05 5.50 3.51
CA THR A 117 -21.34 6.44 2.62
C THR A 117 -20.14 5.75 1.97
N ASP A 118 -19.36 6.49 1.19
CA ASP A 118 -18.02 6.07 0.78
C ASP A 118 -16.90 6.86 1.48
N LEU A 119 -15.67 6.39 1.30
CA LEU A 119 -14.48 6.96 1.91
C LEU A 119 -14.21 8.39 1.42
N GLN A 120 -14.51 8.68 0.15
CA GLN A 120 -14.23 9.97 -0.45
C GLN A 120 -15.11 11.05 0.19
N ASP A 121 -16.40 10.80 0.35
CA ASP A 121 -17.33 11.73 1.00
C ASP A 121 -16.94 11.98 2.45
N LEU A 122 -16.53 10.94 3.19
CA LEU A 122 -16.03 11.10 4.56
C LEU A 122 -14.82 12.05 4.63
N PHE A 123 -13.85 11.91 3.73
CA PHE A 123 -12.71 12.83 3.68
C PHE A 123 -13.11 14.23 3.20
N LEU A 124 -13.99 14.36 2.22
CA LEU A 124 -14.50 15.68 1.80
C LEU A 124 -15.19 16.40 2.95
N GLY A 125 -15.97 15.69 3.77
CA GLY A 125 -16.58 16.24 4.97
C GLY A 125 -15.54 16.69 6.00
N LEU A 126 -14.56 15.85 6.31
CA LEU A 126 -13.48 16.18 7.24
C LEU A 126 -12.58 17.33 6.77
N LEU A 127 -12.47 17.55 5.46
CA LEU A 127 -11.71 18.65 4.88
C LEU A 127 -12.54 19.91 4.68
N GLY A 128 -13.81 19.90 5.10
CA GLY A 128 -14.71 21.05 5.06
C GLY A 128 -15.35 21.32 3.69
N ALA A 129 -15.22 20.40 2.73
CA ALA A 129 -15.82 20.51 1.40
C ALA A 129 -17.30 20.09 1.40
N ASP A 130 -17.72 19.24 2.33
CA ASP A 130 -19.11 18.77 2.44
C ASP A 130 -19.63 18.80 3.89
N PRO A 131 -20.50 19.77 4.25
CA PRO A 131 -21.10 19.85 5.58
C PRO A 131 -21.99 18.65 5.95
N GLY A 132 -22.66 18.03 4.98
CA GLY A 132 -23.52 16.87 5.19
C GLY A 132 -22.70 15.62 5.52
N ALA A 133 -21.63 15.37 4.75
CA ALA A 133 -20.69 14.30 5.05
C ALA A 133 -19.96 14.52 6.38
N LEU A 134 -19.65 15.77 6.75
CA LEU A 134 -19.09 16.09 8.06
C LEU A 134 -20.07 15.75 9.20
N ALA A 135 -21.36 16.08 9.04
CA ALA A 135 -22.39 15.73 10.03
C ALA A 135 -22.51 14.21 10.19
N LEU A 136 -22.49 13.46 9.07
CA LEU A 136 -22.50 12.00 9.09
C LEU A 136 -21.27 11.41 9.79
N ALA A 137 -20.07 11.92 9.49
CA ALA A 137 -18.82 11.50 10.12
C ALA A 137 -18.83 11.75 11.63
N LYS A 138 -19.35 12.91 12.07
CA LYS A 138 -19.51 13.24 13.49
C LYS A 138 -20.54 12.35 14.18
N GLY A 139 -21.68 12.09 13.53
CA GLY A 139 -22.71 11.17 14.02
C GLY A 139 -22.21 9.73 14.15
N SER A 140 -21.22 9.35 13.34
CA SER A 140 -20.61 8.01 13.29
C SER A 140 -19.23 7.96 13.97
N TRP A 141 -19.04 8.72 15.04
CA TRP A 141 -17.74 8.90 15.70
C TRP A 141 -16.99 7.59 15.98
N ALA A 142 -17.67 6.59 16.52
CA ALA A 142 -17.06 5.30 16.87
C ALA A 142 -16.48 4.62 15.62
N SER A 143 -17.27 4.54 14.55
CA SER A 143 -16.85 3.98 13.26
C SER A 143 -15.73 4.79 12.61
N MET A 144 -15.72 6.11 12.75
CA MET A 144 -14.64 6.97 12.26
C MET A 144 -13.33 6.77 13.04
N SER A 145 -13.43 6.61 14.36
CA SER A 145 -12.27 6.29 15.21
C SER A 145 -11.69 4.91 14.85
N GLU A 146 -12.57 3.95 14.61
CA GLU A 146 -12.20 2.62 14.14
C GLU A 146 -11.54 2.68 12.75
N LEU A 147 -12.09 3.45 11.81
CA LEU A 147 -11.51 3.65 10.47
C LEU A 147 -10.08 4.18 10.56
N PHE A 148 -9.86 5.21 11.38
CA PHE A 148 -8.51 5.75 11.60
C PHE A 148 -7.55 4.74 12.23
N ALA A 149 -8.02 3.96 13.21
CA ALA A 149 -7.21 2.94 13.84
C ALA A 149 -6.78 1.85 12.84
N TRP A 150 -7.71 1.37 12.00
CA TRP A 150 -7.40 0.37 10.98
C TRP A 150 -6.55 0.90 9.83
N TRP A 151 -6.68 2.18 9.50
CA TRP A 151 -5.79 2.82 8.53
C TRP A 151 -4.34 2.85 9.04
N ILE A 152 -4.13 3.23 10.31
CA ILE A 152 -2.81 3.18 10.95
C ILE A 152 -2.31 1.73 11.06
N ALA A 153 -3.18 0.79 11.47
CA ALA A 153 -2.83 -0.62 11.61
C ALA A 153 -2.38 -1.22 10.27
N ALA A 154 -3.08 -0.91 9.17
CA ALA A 154 -2.64 -1.29 7.83
C ALA A 154 -1.25 -0.72 7.52
N GLY A 155 -1.02 0.57 7.77
CA GLY A 155 0.32 1.17 7.62
C GLY A 155 1.40 0.43 8.42
N ALA A 156 1.10 0.05 9.66
CA ALA A 156 2.02 -0.66 10.55
C ALA A 156 2.33 -2.08 10.05
N VAL A 157 1.32 -2.81 9.57
CA VAL A 157 1.50 -4.14 8.96
C VAL A 157 2.35 -4.04 7.70
N PHE A 158 2.14 -3.03 6.85
CA PHE A 158 2.93 -2.80 5.65
C PHE A 158 4.39 -2.54 5.99
N PHE A 159 4.65 -1.65 6.95
CA PHE A 159 6.00 -1.34 7.42
C PHE A 159 6.69 -2.57 8.02
N ALA A 160 6.02 -3.30 8.91
CA ALA A 160 6.57 -4.52 9.52
C ALA A 160 6.91 -5.59 8.46
N THR A 161 6.07 -5.73 7.43
CA THR A 161 6.31 -6.64 6.30
C THR A 161 7.59 -6.26 5.55
N HIS A 162 7.82 -4.98 5.27
CA HIS A 162 9.05 -4.51 4.62
C HIS A 162 10.29 -4.67 5.50
N VAL A 163 10.17 -4.47 6.81
CA VAL A 163 11.25 -4.78 7.76
C VAL A 163 11.60 -6.26 7.70
N LEU A 164 10.61 -7.16 7.68
CA LEU A 164 10.85 -8.60 7.56
C LEU A 164 11.54 -8.96 6.25
N ILE A 165 11.18 -8.32 5.13
CA ILE A 165 11.84 -8.49 3.83
C ILE A 165 13.31 -8.06 3.92
N ALA A 166 13.60 -6.87 4.48
CA ALA A 166 14.97 -6.39 4.64
C ALA A 166 15.82 -7.33 5.52
N VAL A 167 15.24 -7.87 6.59
CA VAL A 167 15.90 -8.82 7.49
C VAL A 167 16.08 -10.21 6.84
N ASP A 168 15.15 -10.66 6.00
CA ASP A 168 15.31 -11.88 5.19
C ASP A 168 16.44 -11.72 4.17
N TYR A 169 16.45 -10.58 3.47
CA TYR A 169 17.45 -10.24 2.47
C TYR A 169 18.87 -10.15 3.06
N ARG A 170 19.06 -9.39 4.14
CA ARG A 170 20.37 -9.20 4.78
C ARG A 170 21.02 -10.51 5.21
N ARG A 171 20.22 -11.52 5.58
CA ARG A 171 20.74 -12.84 5.95
C ARG A 171 21.11 -13.69 4.74
N ALA A 172 20.49 -13.45 3.59
CA ALA A 172 20.77 -14.16 2.35
C ALA A 172 21.98 -13.58 1.58
N SER A 173 22.29 -12.29 1.75
CA SER A 173 23.35 -11.59 0.99
C SER A 173 24.73 -11.59 1.66
N GLU A 174 24.97 -12.45 2.66
CA GLU A 174 26.24 -12.59 3.40
C GLU A 174 26.91 -11.27 3.85
N GLY A 175 26.12 -10.20 4.03
CA GLY A 175 26.63 -8.91 4.53
C GLY A 175 27.05 -7.89 3.47
N GLU A 176 26.83 -8.12 2.16
CA GLU A 176 26.98 -7.06 1.16
C GLU A 176 25.89 -5.99 1.35
N TRP A 177 26.26 -4.88 1.99
CA TRP A 177 25.35 -3.78 2.33
C TRP A 177 24.71 -3.13 1.10
N THR A 178 25.49 -2.96 0.02
CA THR A 178 25.05 -2.31 -1.22
C THR A 178 23.95 -3.09 -1.95
N ALA A 179 23.98 -4.42 -1.87
CA ALA A 179 22.95 -5.28 -2.43
C ALA A 179 21.59 -5.11 -1.71
N GLY A 180 21.61 -4.73 -0.42
CA GLY A 180 20.42 -4.51 0.40
C GLY A 180 19.77 -3.13 0.25
N LEU A 181 20.42 -2.19 -0.45
CA LEU A 181 19.96 -0.80 -0.58
C LEU A 181 18.49 -0.68 -1.02
N PRO A 182 17.99 -1.43 -2.01
CA PRO A 182 16.57 -1.36 -2.41
C PRO A 182 15.61 -1.74 -1.29
N ALA A 183 15.93 -2.77 -0.50
CA ALA A 183 15.08 -3.21 0.60
C ALA A 183 15.04 -2.19 1.74
N TYR A 184 16.15 -1.52 2.03
CA TYR A 184 16.20 -0.44 3.02
C TYR A 184 15.43 0.81 2.56
N VAL A 185 15.50 1.16 1.28
CA VAL A 185 14.70 2.25 0.70
C VAL A 185 13.20 1.96 0.86
N TRP A 186 12.77 0.72 0.62
CA TRP A 186 11.37 0.33 0.85
C TRP A 186 10.95 0.41 2.33
N VAL A 187 11.83 0.02 3.25
CA VAL A 187 11.58 0.18 4.69
C VAL A 187 11.42 1.65 5.06
N LEU A 188 12.30 2.53 4.55
CA LEU A 188 12.20 3.97 4.79
C LEU A 188 10.91 4.54 4.21
N GLY A 189 10.56 4.19 2.97
CA GLY A 189 9.31 4.61 2.34
C GLY A 189 8.09 4.16 3.15
N ALA A 190 8.00 2.87 3.48
CA ALA A 190 6.90 2.35 4.30
C ALA A 190 6.83 3.03 5.69
N GLY A 191 7.98 3.34 6.30
CA GLY A 191 8.07 4.05 7.57
C GLY A 191 7.59 5.50 7.49
N VAL A 192 8.00 6.23 6.45
CA VAL A 192 7.51 7.60 6.17
C VAL A 192 6.01 7.57 5.93
N SER A 193 5.50 6.61 5.13
CA SER A 193 4.07 6.46 4.86
C SER A 193 3.27 6.17 6.12
N LEU A 194 3.78 5.35 7.05
CA LEU A 194 3.16 5.11 8.35
C LEU A 194 3.13 6.39 9.19
N LEU A 195 4.28 7.07 9.35
CA LEU A 195 4.36 8.31 10.10
C LEU A 195 3.39 9.36 9.55
N SER A 196 3.36 9.53 8.23
CA SER A 196 2.41 10.41 7.55
C SER A 196 0.95 10.03 7.80
N THR A 197 0.62 8.74 7.85
CA THR A 197 -0.73 8.27 8.20
C THR A 197 -1.11 8.74 9.59
N ILE A 198 -0.21 8.58 10.55
CA ILE A 198 -0.41 9.02 11.94
C ILE A 198 -0.63 10.54 11.98
N LEU A 199 0.22 11.32 11.30
CA LEU A 199 0.11 12.78 11.26
C LEU A 199 -1.21 13.27 10.64
N ILE A 200 -1.69 12.60 9.60
CA ILE A 200 -2.99 12.90 8.97
C ILE A 200 -4.11 12.58 9.97
N VAL A 201 -4.13 11.38 10.54
CA VAL A 201 -5.17 10.98 11.51
C VAL A 201 -5.18 11.93 12.71
N THR A 202 -4.03 12.27 13.29
CA THR A 202 -3.96 13.20 14.43
C THR A 202 -4.49 14.59 14.07
N ALA A 203 -4.34 15.01 12.82
CA ALA A 203 -4.89 16.28 12.35
C ALA A 203 -6.40 16.25 12.12
N LEU A 204 -6.97 15.10 11.76
CA LEU A 204 -8.39 14.93 11.47
C LEU A 204 -9.23 14.70 12.73
N LEU A 205 -8.65 14.11 13.79
CA LEU A 205 -9.34 13.84 15.05
C LEU A 205 -10.02 15.09 15.68
N PRO A 206 -9.37 16.26 15.74
CA PRO A 206 -10.03 17.47 16.23
C PRO A 206 -11.25 17.89 15.41
N VAL A 207 -11.26 17.66 14.09
CA VAL A 207 -12.38 18.01 13.21
C VAL A 207 -13.63 17.22 13.55
N LEU A 208 -13.47 15.92 13.83
CA LEU A 208 -14.56 15.11 14.36
C LEU A 208 -15.10 15.73 15.67
N GLY A 209 -14.20 16.21 16.54
CA GLY A 209 -14.52 16.89 17.81
C GLY A 209 -15.19 18.27 17.66
N GLY A 210 -15.41 18.75 16.43
CA GLY A 210 -15.91 20.10 16.17
C GLY A 210 -14.84 21.19 16.17
N GLY A 211 -13.57 20.81 16.30
CA GLY A 211 -12.43 21.70 16.18
C GLY A 211 -11.99 21.93 14.73
N LEU A 212 -10.89 22.66 14.58
CA LEU A 212 -10.25 22.93 13.29
C LEU A 212 -9.29 21.80 12.89
N LEU A 213 -8.98 21.71 11.59
CA LEU A 213 -7.98 20.79 11.07
C LEU A 213 -6.62 21.05 11.72
N GLY A 214 -5.97 19.99 12.22
CA GLY A 214 -4.68 20.10 12.89
C GLY A 214 -3.54 20.50 11.96
N SER A 215 -2.53 21.18 12.51
CA SER A 215 -1.38 21.70 11.76
C SER A 215 -0.48 20.62 11.12
N THR A 216 -0.60 19.37 11.56
CA THR A 216 0.17 18.24 11.01
C THR A 216 -0.42 17.68 9.71
N PHE A 217 -1.57 18.17 9.25
CA PHE A 217 -2.23 17.63 8.05
C PHE A 217 -1.35 17.76 6.81
N THR A 218 -0.84 18.96 6.53
CA THR A 218 -0.03 19.23 5.34
C THR A 218 1.26 18.41 5.31
N SER A 219 1.96 18.32 6.44
CA SER A 219 3.18 17.49 6.52
C SER A 219 2.88 16.00 6.33
N GLY A 220 1.77 15.53 6.89
CA GLY A 220 1.27 14.18 6.67
C GLY A 220 0.99 13.89 5.18
N VAL A 221 0.23 14.75 4.51
CA VAL A 221 -0.09 14.63 3.07
C VAL A 221 1.18 14.67 2.21
N VAL A 222 2.09 15.61 2.46
CA VAL A 222 3.36 15.70 1.73
C VAL A 222 4.16 14.41 1.88
N GLY A 223 4.29 13.88 3.10
CA GLY A 223 5.02 12.63 3.29
C GLY A 223 4.34 11.41 2.64
N LYS A 224 3.01 11.40 2.47
CA LYS A 224 2.31 10.38 1.67
C LYS A 224 2.64 10.47 0.18
N LEU A 225 2.82 11.68 -0.36
CA LEU A 225 3.12 11.89 -1.78
C LEU A 225 4.58 11.58 -2.14
N LEU A 226 5.48 11.58 -1.15
CA LEU A 226 6.90 11.29 -1.35
C LEU A 226 7.22 9.78 -1.39
N VAL A 227 6.28 8.92 -1.00
CA VAL A 227 6.45 7.46 -0.90
C VAL A 227 5.66 6.78 -2.01
#